data_AF-A0AAE7JBB7-F1
#
_entry.id   AF-A0AAE7JBB7-F1
#
_cell.length_a   1.000
_cell.length_b   1.000
_cell.length_c   1.000
_cell.angle_alpha   90.00
_cell.angle_beta   90.00
_cell.angle_gamma   90.00
#
_symmetry.space_group_name_H-M   'P 1'
#
loop_
_entity.id
_entity.type
_entity.pdbx_description
1 polymer ?
#
loop_
_entity_poly.entity_id
_entity_poly.type
_entity_poly.pdbx_seq_one_letter_code
_entity_poly.pdbx_strand_id
1 'polypeptide(L)'
;MCVVMTGPSLPASFLGSMAPADAALGERIARGWLSFCPGMALVGEAAERGDVIPLQLLTALVELTVQAPDAQTRAVARLQQCQIQRQRLDAWGQQLLEAGLLWGAGALGSALRRLVDLAERAPEGLLVLKIAEWLTYLRGQELHGPALLDLSLIFEASHGSDPDWLAIHAFALELCGCCPEAIAAAQAAIGARSLNPWADHALLHAWHRQGDLDRALDWAGQRRASWSEALPAMRLHNRWHAALLSLEMGQPDRAIPALAEFRGETGTGPLLDAIALGWWLDLSAAPQETLWSSLVPLVQERLCLPLIPFIACHYAWCLGRAGQQQDLETLLDHCRDQARVAGPEAGWCWRPAGLTLVEAIGAAACGRRATAWELLAPIRGWIDHAGGSDAQARVLHQTVRSLELTRGGQDGLP
;
A
#
# COMPACT_ATOMS: atom_id res chain seq x y z
N MET A 1 -25.07 21.50 -8.52
CA MET A 1 -23.85 20.68 -8.70
C MET A 1 -23.78 20.31 -10.17
N CYS A 2 -22.84 20.88 -10.93
CA CYS A 2 -22.47 20.29 -12.21
C CYS A 2 -21.80 18.95 -11.88
N VAL A 3 -22.37 17.84 -12.33
CA VAL A 3 -21.66 16.57 -12.35
C VAL A 3 -20.50 16.77 -13.31
N VAL A 4 -19.29 16.84 -12.79
CA VAL A 4 -18.08 16.85 -13.62
C VAL A 4 -18.12 15.55 -14.42
N MET A 5 -18.21 15.64 -15.74
CA MET A 5 -18.12 14.47 -16.59
C MET A 5 -16.69 13.96 -16.51
N THR A 6 -16.48 12.89 -15.76
CA THR A 6 -15.20 12.18 -15.72
C THR A 6 -15.05 11.45 -17.05
N GLY A 7 -13.91 11.62 -17.73
CA GLY A 7 -13.55 10.81 -18.90
C GLY A 7 -13.45 9.31 -18.53
N PRO A 8 -13.22 8.40 -19.48
CA PRO A 8 -12.94 7.01 -19.14
C PRO A 8 -11.57 6.89 -18.44
N SER A 9 -11.44 5.92 -17.53
CA SER A 9 -10.16 5.60 -16.85
C SER A 9 -9.24 4.69 -17.69
N LEU A 10 -9.81 4.03 -18.69
CA LEU A 10 -9.13 3.18 -19.65
C LEU A 10 -9.18 3.83 -21.05
N PRO A 11 -8.14 3.66 -21.90
CA PRO A 11 -8.17 4.19 -23.25
C PRO A 11 -9.32 3.61 -24.09
N ALA A 12 -9.86 4.44 -24.99
CA ALA A 12 -10.93 4.02 -25.90
C ALA A 12 -10.53 2.83 -26.78
N SER A 13 -9.25 2.72 -27.16
CA SER A 13 -8.73 1.57 -27.93
C SER A 13 -8.80 0.27 -27.14
N PHE A 14 -8.45 0.31 -25.85
CA PHE A 14 -8.49 -0.84 -24.96
C PHE A 14 -9.92 -1.30 -24.72
N LEU A 15 -10.82 -0.35 -24.42
CA LEU A 15 -12.26 -0.63 -24.26
C LEU A 15 -12.89 -1.16 -25.56
N GLY A 16 -12.51 -0.59 -26.70
CA GLY A 16 -13.00 -0.98 -28.03
C GLY A 16 -12.55 -2.37 -28.50
N SER A 17 -11.60 -3.00 -27.81
CA SER A 17 -11.17 -4.38 -28.08
C SER A 17 -12.13 -5.45 -27.52
N MET A 18 -13.14 -5.04 -26.75
CA MET A 18 -14.09 -5.91 -26.06
C MET A 18 -15.53 -5.70 -26.54
N ALA A 19 -16.41 -6.65 -26.21
CA ALA A 19 -17.85 -6.45 -26.33
C ALA A 19 -18.32 -5.33 -25.37
N PRO A 20 -19.41 -4.59 -25.67
CA PRO A 20 -19.83 -3.45 -24.86
C PRO A 20 -20.05 -3.75 -23.37
N ALA A 21 -20.56 -4.93 -23.03
CA ALA A 21 -20.78 -5.35 -21.64
C ALA A 21 -19.46 -5.55 -20.88
N ASP A 22 -18.48 -6.19 -21.52
CA ASP A 22 -17.15 -6.43 -20.95
C ASP A 22 -16.34 -5.13 -20.84
N ALA A 23 -16.47 -4.24 -21.83
CA ALA A 23 -15.87 -2.90 -21.77
C ALA A 23 -16.43 -2.09 -20.58
N ALA A 24 -17.75 -2.12 -20.37
CA ALA A 24 -18.39 -1.46 -19.23
C ALA A 24 -17.96 -2.06 -17.89
N LEU A 25 -17.78 -3.38 -17.82
CA LEU A 25 -17.24 -4.07 -16.64
C LEU A 25 -15.78 -3.64 -16.36
N GLY A 26 -14.94 -3.60 -17.40
CA GLY A 26 -13.54 -3.14 -17.30
C GLY A 26 -13.42 -1.71 -16.78
N GLU A 27 -14.21 -0.77 -17.31
CA GLU A 27 -14.23 0.61 -16.85
C GLU A 27 -14.71 0.72 -15.39
N ARG A 28 -15.73 -0.04 -14.99
CA ARG A 28 -16.20 -0.06 -13.58
C ARG A 28 -15.13 -0.60 -12.63
N ILE A 29 -14.36 -1.60 -13.04
CA ILE A 29 -13.23 -2.13 -12.28
C ILE A 29 -12.15 -1.07 -12.13
N ALA A 30 -11.72 -0.47 -13.24
CA ALA A 30 -10.67 0.55 -13.24
C ALA A 30 -11.06 1.77 -12.40
N ARG A 31 -12.29 2.30 -12.58
CA ARG A 31 -12.82 3.40 -11.75
C ARG A 31 -12.94 3.06 -10.28
N GLY A 32 -13.38 1.84 -9.97
CA GLY A 32 -13.41 1.36 -8.60
C GLY A 32 -12.00 1.30 -8.01
N TRP A 33 -11.01 0.89 -8.79
CA TRP A 33 -9.64 0.68 -8.31
C TRP A 33 -8.91 1.99 -8.02
N LEU A 34 -9.11 3.04 -8.82
CA LEU A 34 -8.51 4.37 -8.60
C LEU A 34 -8.69 4.88 -7.15
N SER A 35 -9.86 4.61 -6.56
CA SER A 35 -10.21 5.03 -5.19
C SER A 35 -10.56 3.88 -4.24
N PHE A 36 -10.32 2.61 -4.58
CA PHE A 36 -10.74 1.44 -3.78
C PHE A 36 -12.25 1.43 -3.42
N CYS A 37 -13.09 1.79 -4.39
CA CYS A 37 -14.55 1.73 -4.33
C CYS A 37 -15.08 0.36 -4.81
N PRO A 38 -16.38 0.05 -4.59
CA PRO A 38 -16.95 -1.27 -4.87
C PRO A 38 -16.72 -1.83 -6.28
N GLY A 39 -16.54 -0.96 -7.28
CA GLY A 39 -16.24 -1.38 -8.66
C GLY A 39 -15.00 -2.28 -8.76
N MET A 40 -13.99 -2.08 -7.92
CA MET A 40 -12.77 -2.91 -7.92
C MET A 40 -13.05 -4.37 -7.53
N ALA A 41 -14.09 -4.64 -6.72
CA ALA A 41 -14.47 -6.01 -6.36
C ALA A 41 -15.12 -6.79 -7.51
N LEU A 42 -15.50 -6.12 -8.61
CA LEU A 42 -16.05 -6.77 -9.80
C LEU A 42 -15.01 -7.60 -10.57
N VAL A 43 -13.74 -7.58 -10.15
CA VAL A 43 -12.72 -8.50 -10.67
C VAL A 43 -13.08 -9.99 -10.49
N GLY A 44 -13.93 -10.33 -9.52
CA GLY A 44 -14.48 -11.68 -9.41
C GLY A 44 -15.35 -12.05 -10.62
N GLU A 45 -16.23 -11.15 -11.06
CA GLU A 45 -17.04 -11.33 -12.27
C GLU A 45 -16.15 -11.35 -13.53
N ALA A 46 -15.15 -10.48 -13.61
CA ALA A 46 -14.20 -10.48 -14.71
C ALA A 46 -13.38 -11.77 -14.78
N ALA A 47 -13.03 -12.38 -13.64
CA ALA A 47 -12.32 -13.66 -13.59
C ALA A 47 -13.13 -14.81 -14.22
N GLU A 48 -14.46 -14.76 -14.18
CA GLU A 48 -15.34 -15.75 -14.82
C GLU A 48 -15.36 -15.61 -16.36
N ARG A 49 -15.00 -14.44 -16.90
CA ARG A 49 -14.87 -14.16 -18.34
C ARG A 49 -13.49 -14.58 -18.86
N GLY A 50 -13.14 -15.86 -18.66
CA GLY A 50 -11.79 -16.39 -18.88
C GLY A 50 -11.25 -16.22 -20.30
N ASP A 51 -12.13 -16.05 -21.30
CA ASP A 51 -11.78 -15.82 -22.69
C ASP A 51 -11.60 -14.34 -23.05
N VAL A 52 -11.95 -13.40 -22.17
CA VAL A 52 -11.80 -11.95 -22.40
C VAL A 52 -10.46 -11.46 -21.85
N ILE A 53 -9.42 -11.48 -22.69
CA ILE A 53 -8.03 -11.21 -22.28
C ILE A 53 -7.80 -9.83 -21.63
N PRO A 54 -8.39 -8.72 -22.11
CA PRO A 54 -8.28 -7.44 -21.42
C PRO A 54 -8.79 -7.48 -19.96
N LEU A 55 -9.90 -8.18 -19.70
CA LEU A 55 -10.44 -8.37 -18.35
C LEU A 55 -9.55 -9.28 -17.49
N GLN A 56 -8.96 -10.32 -18.08
CA GLN A 56 -7.98 -11.15 -17.39
C GLN A 56 -6.73 -10.34 -16.98
N LEU A 57 -6.25 -9.44 -17.83
CA LEU A 57 -5.14 -8.55 -17.48
C LEU A 57 -5.49 -7.66 -16.28
N LEU A 58 -6.64 -6.98 -16.30
CA LEU A 58 -7.10 -6.16 -15.17
C LEU A 58 -7.23 -6.97 -13.88
N THR A 59 -7.80 -8.17 -13.97
CA THR A 59 -7.99 -9.08 -12.84
C THR A 59 -6.65 -9.46 -12.21
N ALA A 60 -5.65 -9.81 -13.04
CA ALA A 60 -4.32 -10.17 -12.55
C ALA A 60 -3.64 -8.99 -11.82
N LEU A 61 -3.73 -7.77 -12.34
CA LEU A 61 -3.11 -6.61 -11.73
C LEU A 61 -3.79 -6.20 -10.40
N VAL A 62 -5.12 -6.37 -10.28
CA VAL A 62 -5.82 -6.20 -9.01
C VAL A 62 -5.41 -7.26 -7.99
N GLU A 63 -5.25 -8.52 -8.40
CA GLU A 63 -4.74 -9.58 -7.51
C GLU A 63 -3.32 -9.28 -7.01
N LEU A 64 -2.44 -8.75 -7.88
CA LEU A 64 -1.11 -8.26 -7.46
C LEU A 64 -1.20 -7.10 -6.46
N THR A 65 -2.22 -6.25 -6.56
CA THR A 65 -2.44 -5.14 -5.62
C THR A 65 -2.85 -5.64 -4.24
N VAL A 66 -3.81 -6.56 -4.19
CA VAL A 66 -4.38 -7.06 -2.92
C VAL A 66 -3.35 -7.87 -2.11
N GLN A 67 -2.42 -8.55 -2.79
CA GLN A 67 -1.37 -9.37 -2.19
C GLN A 67 -1.91 -10.40 -1.16
N ALA A 68 -3.14 -10.90 -1.35
CA ALA A 68 -3.68 -11.98 -0.52
C ALA A 68 -2.94 -13.31 -0.77
N PRO A 69 -3.04 -14.29 0.15
CA PRO A 69 -2.53 -15.64 -0.07
C PRO A 69 -3.02 -16.19 -1.40
N ASP A 70 -2.12 -16.85 -2.13
CA ASP A 70 -2.32 -17.40 -3.48
C ASP A 70 -2.70 -16.37 -4.57
N ALA A 71 -2.97 -15.11 -4.24
CA ALA A 71 -3.31 -14.08 -5.23
C ALA A 71 -2.13 -13.82 -6.17
N GLN A 72 -0.89 -13.83 -5.64
CA GLN A 72 0.32 -13.73 -6.46
C GLN A 72 0.40 -14.88 -7.48
N THR A 73 0.17 -16.12 -7.04
CA THR A 73 0.22 -17.30 -7.90
C THR A 73 -0.84 -17.23 -9.00
N ARG A 74 -2.08 -16.88 -8.64
CA ARG A 74 -3.17 -16.69 -9.62
C ARG A 74 -2.87 -15.56 -10.60
N ALA A 75 -2.36 -14.43 -10.11
CA ALA A 75 -2.01 -13.29 -10.94
C ALA A 75 -0.91 -13.64 -11.94
N VAL A 76 0.16 -14.29 -11.49
CA VAL A 76 1.26 -14.74 -12.37
C VAL A 76 0.75 -15.71 -13.43
N ALA A 77 -0.05 -16.70 -13.04
CA ALA A 77 -0.64 -17.64 -14.00
C ALA A 77 -1.52 -16.92 -15.04
N ARG A 78 -2.33 -15.95 -14.60
CA ARG A 78 -3.21 -15.17 -15.49
C ARG A 78 -2.43 -14.23 -16.41
N LEU A 79 -1.35 -13.60 -15.93
CA LEU A 79 -0.44 -12.80 -16.75
C LEU A 79 0.26 -13.65 -17.81
N GLN A 80 0.68 -14.88 -17.48
CA GLN A 80 1.23 -15.81 -18.45
C GLN A 80 0.21 -16.20 -19.53
N GLN A 81 -1.05 -16.42 -19.17
CA GLN A 81 -2.12 -16.65 -20.15
C GLN A 81 -2.35 -15.43 -21.05
N CYS A 82 -2.34 -14.23 -20.49
CA CYS A 82 -2.42 -13.00 -21.27
C CYS A 82 -1.22 -12.86 -22.23
N GLN A 83 -0.03 -13.28 -21.82
CA GLN A 83 1.17 -13.28 -22.66
C GLN A 83 1.09 -14.27 -23.83
N ILE A 84 0.53 -15.47 -23.61
CA ILE A 84 0.29 -16.43 -24.70
C ILE A 84 -0.70 -15.87 -25.72
N GLN A 85 -1.68 -15.08 -25.26
CA GLN A 85 -2.73 -14.50 -26.09
C GLN A 85 -2.52 -13.00 -26.35
N ARG A 86 -1.27 -12.53 -26.30
CA ARG A 86 -0.92 -11.10 -26.34
C ARG A 86 -1.49 -10.35 -27.55
N GLN A 87 -1.64 -11.03 -28.68
CA GLN A 87 -2.24 -10.50 -29.91
C GLN A 87 -3.72 -10.13 -29.77
N ARG A 88 -4.40 -10.58 -28.71
CA ARG A 88 -5.80 -10.23 -28.38
C ARG A 88 -5.90 -8.94 -27.54
N LEU A 89 -4.77 -8.34 -27.18
CA LEU A 89 -4.68 -7.03 -26.56
C LEU A 89 -4.32 -5.99 -27.62
N ASP A 90 -4.88 -4.79 -27.49
CA ASP A 90 -4.45 -3.63 -28.26
C ASP A 90 -3.03 -3.16 -27.85
N ALA A 91 -2.49 -2.15 -28.53
CA ALA A 91 -1.12 -1.68 -28.27
C ALA A 91 -0.92 -1.23 -26.80
N TRP A 92 -1.89 -0.54 -26.22
CA TRP A 92 -1.84 -0.10 -24.83
C TRP A 92 -1.88 -1.29 -23.86
N GLY A 93 -2.81 -2.22 -24.06
CA GLY A 93 -2.95 -3.42 -23.24
C GLY A 93 -1.69 -4.30 -23.29
N GLN A 94 -1.00 -4.36 -24.43
CA GLN A 94 0.28 -5.08 -24.54
C GLN A 94 1.40 -4.42 -23.71
N GLN A 95 1.46 -3.09 -23.66
CA GLN A 95 2.43 -2.38 -22.82
C GLN A 95 2.10 -2.51 -21.33
N LEU A 96 0.81 -2.46 -20.98
CA LEU A 96 0.35 -2.72 -19.62
C LEU A 96 0.67 -4.15 -19.17
N LEU A 97 0.50 -5.14 -20.06
CA LEU A 97 0.89 -6.52 -19.81
C LEU A 97 2.39 -6.67 -19.55
N GLU A 98 3.26 -5.95 -20.27
CA GLU A 98 4.71 -5.96 -19.99
C GLU A 98 5.01 -5.46 -18.57
N ALA A 99 4.38 -4.37 -18.14
CA ALA A 99 4.50 -3.88 -16.75
C ALA A 99 3.99 -4.93 -15.75
N GLY A 100 2.84 -5.55 -16.03
CA GLY A 100 2.25 -6.59 -15.21
C GLY A 100 3.16 -7.81 -15.04
N LEU A 101 3.78 -8.29 -16.12
CA LEU A 101 4.72 -9.41 -16.09
C LEU A 101 5.97 -9.08 -15.26
N LEU A 102 6.51 -7.86 -15.40
CA LEU A 102 7.64 -7.40 -14.59
C LEU A 102 7.27 -7.31 -13.11
N TRP A 103 6.09 -6.78 -12.80
CA TRP A 103 5.59 -6.72 -11.42
C TRP A 103 5.36 -8.12 -10.84
N GLY A 104 4.71 -9.03 -11.58
CA GLY A 104 4.49 -10.41 -11.16
C GLY A 104 5.79 -11.18 -10.89
N ALA A 105 6.88 -10.82 -11.58
CA ALA A 105 8.23 -11.35 -11.36
C ALA A 105 9.01 -10.64 -10.25
N GLY A 106 8.41 -9.66 -9.57
CA GLY A 106 9.04 -8.87 -8.51
C GLY A 106 10.02 -7.80 -8.99
N ALA A 107 10.09 -7.51 -10.30
CA ALA A 107 10.97 -6.48 -10.88
C ALA A 107 10.32 -5.08 -10.82
N LEU A 108 10.04 -4.61 -9.60
CA LEU A 108 9.21 -3.43 -9.32
C LEU A 108 9.69 -2.14 -10.00
N GLY A 109 11.00 -1.86 -9.98
CA GLY A 109 11.57 -0.67 -10.60
C GLY A 109 11.50 -0.72 -12.13
N SER A 110 11.65 -1.91 -12.72
CA SER A 110 11.44 -2.10 -14.16
C SER A 110 9.98 -1.96 -14.55
N ALA A 111 9.05 -2.50 -13.75
CA ALA A 111 7.62 -2.35 -13.96
C ALA A 111 7.21 -0.86 -13.89
N LEU A 112 7.69 -0.12 -12.87
CA LEU A 112 7.43 1.31 -12.72
C LEU A 112 7.94 2.12 -13.93
N ARG A 113 9.17 1.87 -14.40
CA ARG A 113 9.69 2.50 -15.62
C ARG A 113 8.80 2.25 -16.83
N ARG A 114 8.33 1.01 -17.02
CA ARG A 114 7.42 0.69 -18.14
C ARG A 114 6.07 1.43 -18.01
N LEU A 115 5.56 1.63 -16.79
CA LEU A 115 4.34 2.43 -16.58
C LEU A 115 4.56 3.91 -16.87
N VAL A 116 5.73 4.47 -16.53
CA VAL A 116 6.09 5.85 -16.89
C VAL A 116 6.16 6.00 -18.42
N ASP A 117 6.86 5.10 -19.11
CA ASP A 117 6.91 5.10 -20.59
C ASP A 117 5.50 5.01 -21.22
N LEU A 118 4.59 4.25 -20.58
CA LEU A 118 3.22 4.10 -21.05
C LEU A 118 2.40 5.37 -20.81
N ALA A 119 2.55 6.01 -19.65
CA ALA A 119 1.89 7.26 -19.31
C ALA A 119 2.26 8.39 -20.29
N GLU A 120 3.54 8.51 -20.66
CA GLU A 120 4.01 9.52 -21.63
C GLU A 120 3.39 9.33 -23.02
N ARG A 121 3.13 8.09 -23.42
CA ARG A 121 2.60 7.75 -24.76
C ARG A 121 1.08 7.77 -24.83
N ALA A 122 0.41 7.47 -23.72
CA ALA A 122 -1.03 7.27 -23.65
C ALA A 122 -1.61 7.85 -22.33
N PRO A 123 -1.54 9.18 -22.13
CA PRO A 123 -2.01 9.84 -20.90
C PRO A 123 -3.55 9.79 -20.73
N GLU A 124 -4.30 9.28 -21.69
CA GLU A 124 -5.73 9.01 -21.56
C GLU A 124 -6.03 7.85 -20.59
N GLY A 125 -5.11 6.91 -20.40
CA GLY A 125 -5.28 5.74 -19.53
C GLY A 125 -4.96 6.02 -18.06
N LEU A 126 -5.82 6.76 -17.36
CA LEU A 126 -5.60 7.19 -15.95
C LEU A 126 -5.27 6.03 -14.99
N LEU A 127 -5.74 4.81 -15.26
CA LEU A 127 -5.42 3.65 -14.42
C LEU A 127 -3.91 3.40 -14.26
N VAL A 128 -3.10 3.76 -15.27
CA VAL A 128 -1.62 3.62 -15.22
C VAL A 128 -1.05 4.39 -14.03
N LEU A 129 -1.56 5.59 -13.75
CA LEU A 129 -1.13 6.41 -12.63
C LEU A 129 -1.36 5.70 -11.29
N LYS A 130 -2.52 5.05 -11.11
CA LYS A 130 -2.83 4.31 -9.87
C LYS A 130 -1.93 3.09 -9.67
N ILE A 131 -1.62 2.37 -10.75
CA ILE A 131 -0.72 1.22 -10.68
C ILE A 131 0.70 1.70 -10.32
N ALA A 132 1.15 2.79 -10.93
CA ALA A 132 2.46 3.39 -10.64
C ALA A 132 2.55 3.93 -9.20
N GLU A 133 1.49 4.54 -8.68
CA GLU A 133 1.35 4.93 -7.28
C GLU A 133 1.52 3.71 -6.35
N TRP A 134 0.86 2.59 -6.67
CA TRP A 134 1.02 1.36 -5.87
C TRP A 134 2.45 0.79 -5.92
N LEU A 135 3.11 0.83 -7.08
CA LEU A 135 4.51 0.43 -7.19
C LEU A 135 5.45 1.40 -6.46
N THR A 136 5.09 2.68 -6.38
CA THR A 136 5.79 3.70 -5.59
C THR A 136 5.68 3.38 -4.10
N TYR A 137 4.49 3.00 -3.61
CA TYR A 137 4.30 2.44 -2.26
C TYR A 137 5.21 1.24 -2.01
N LEU A 138 5.21 0.24 -2.89
CA LEU A 138 6.09 -0.93 -2.71
C LEU A 138 7.58 -0.54 -2.72
N ARG A 139 7.95 0.48 -3.50
CA ARG A 139 9.31 0.98 -3.58
C ARG A 139 9.69 2.03 -2.52
N GLY A 140 8.80 2.33 -1.58
CA GLY A 140 9.02 3.32 -0.53
C GLY A 140 8.54 4.69 -1.01
N GLN A 141 7.32 5.04 -0.62
CA GLN A 141 6.65 6.23 -1.14
C GLN A 141 7.29 7.54 -0.71
N GLU A 142 7.83 7.63 0.51
CA GLU A 142 8.54 8.83 1.00
C GLU A 142 9.69 9.23 0.07
N LEU A 143 10.42 8.25 -0.49
CA LEU A 143 11.56 8.51 -1.38
C LEU A 143 11.14 8.77 -2.83
N HIS A 144 9.98 8.28 -3.24
CA HIS A 144 9.52 8.31 -4.63
C HIS A 144 8.38 9.32 -4.86
N GLY A 145 8.01 10.10 -3.84
CA GLY A 145 7.03 11.19 -3.94
C GLY A 145 7.27 12.13 -5.12
N PRO A 146 8.49 12.68 -5.33
CA PRO A 146 8.77 13.55 -6.47
C PRO A 146 8.53 12.88 -7.82
N ALA A 147 8.90 11.60 -7.97
CA ALA A 147 8.67 10.86 -9.20
C ALA A 147 7.18 10.59 -9.44
N LEU A 148 6.39 10.35 -8.38
CA LEU A 148 4.94 10.23 -8.49
C LEU A 148 4.29 11.57 -8.84
N LEU A 149 4.78 12.68 -8.29
CA LEU A 149 4.30 14.02 -8.61
C LEU A 149 4.53 14.35 -10.09
N ASP A 150 5.76 14.17 -10.57
CA ASP A 150 6.11 14.35 -11.99
C ASP A 150 5.22 13.48 -12.90
N LEU A 151 5.02 12.21 -12.53
CA LEU A 151 4.14 11.31 -13.27
C LEU A 151 2.69 11.78 -13.28
N SER A 152 2.17 12.29 -12.15
CA SER A 152 0.79 12.77 -12.08
C SER A 152 0.53 13.95 -13.03
N LEU A 153 1.53 14.82 -13.23
CA LEU A 153 1.43 15.99 -14.10
C LEU A 153 1.29 15.62 -15.59
N ILE A 154 1.80 14.46 -16.01
CA ILE A 154 1.60 13.94 -17.37
C ILE A 154 0.11 13.78 -17.71
N PHE A 155 -0.72 13.48 -16.72
CA PHE A 155 -2.17 13.25 -16.89
C PHE A 155 -3.01 14.53 -16.79
N GLU A 156 -2.44 15.66 -16.36
CA GLU A 156 -3.19 16.88 -16.03
C GLU A 156 -4.01 17.40 -17.23
N ALA A 157 -3.43 17.40 -18.43
CA ALA A 157 -4.11 17.89 -19.64
C ALA A 157 -5.38 17.08 -19.99
N SER A 158 -5.40 15.78 -19.66
CA SER A 158 -6.51 14.86 -19.96
C SER A 158 -7.47 14.69 -18.79
N HIS A 159 -6.98 14.79 -17.56
CA HIS A 159 -7.69 14.38 -16.34
C HIS A 159 -7.66 15.41 -15.20
N GLY A 160 -7.20 16.64 -15.44
CA GLY A 160 -7.00 17.66 -14.39
C GLY A 160 -8.25 18.02 -13.56
N SER A 161 -9.44 17.76 -14.08
CA SER A 161 -10.72 17.91 -13.34
C SER A 161 -11.29 16.60 -12.79
N ASP A 162 -10.66 15.47 -13.05
CA ASP A 162 -11.11 14.15 -12.60
C ASP A 162 -10.82 13.99 -11.09
N PRO A 163 -11.82 13.65 -10.26
CA PRO A 163 -11.63 13.49 -8.82
C PRO A 163 -10.66 12.37 -8.44
N ASP A 164 -10.49 11.34 -9.27
CA ASP A 164 -9.52 10.28 -9.04
C ASP A 164 -8.08 10.77 -9.30
N TRP A 165 -7.88 11.58 -10.35
CA TRP A 165 -6.59 12.22 -10.61
C TRP A 165 -6.23 13.21 -9.50
N LEU A 166 -7.17 14.09 -9.12
CA LEU A 166 -6.98 15.07 -8.04
C LEU A 166 -6.58 14.39 -6.73
N ALA A 167 -7.15 13.22 -6.42
CA ALA A 167 -6.82 12.47 -5.21
C ALA A 167 -5.38 11.92 -5.23
N ILE A 168 -4.95 11.32 -6.34
CA ILE A 168 -3.58 10.80 -6.49
C ILE A 168 -2.57 11.96 -6.54
N HIS A 169 -2.89 13.05 -7.24
CA HIS A 169 -2.07 14.24 -7.29
C HIS A 169 -1.92 14.89 -5.90
N ALA A 170 -3.00 14.97 -5.11
CA ALA A 170 -2.94 15.44 -3.73
C ALA A 170 -2.00 14.61 -2.87
N PHE A 171 -2.05 13.28 -3.01
CA PHE A 171 -1.14 12.40 -2.29
C PHE A 171 0.32 12.60 -2.73
N ALA A 172 0.58 12.74 -4.03
CA ALA A 172 1.91 13.01 -4.55
C ALA A 172 2.50 14.34 -4.04
N LEU A 173 1.67 15.39 -3.98
CA LEU A 173 2.02 16.68 -3.39
C LEU A 173 2.37 16.54 -1.90
N GLU A 174 1.59 15.75 -1.16
CA GLU A 174 1.83 15.50 0.27
C GLU A 174 3.17 14.80 0.51
N LEU A 175 3.50 13.77 -0.28
CA LEU A 175 4.79 13.09 -0.22
C LEU A 175 5.97 14.02 -0.52
N CYS A 176 5.73 15.13 -1.24
CA CYS A 176 6.74 16.16 -1.50
C CYS A 176 6.77 17.27 -0.44
N GLY A 177 5.92 17.20 0.59
CA GLY A 177 5.78 18.22 1.62
C GLY A 177 4.98 19.46 1.20
N CYS A 178 4.34 19.46 0.03
CA CYS A 178 3.48 20.54 -0.46
C CYS A 178 2.07 20.44 0.17
N CYS A 179 1.99 20.49 1.51
CA CYS A 179 0.75 20.25 2.24
C CYS A 179 -0.41 21.20 1.87
N PRO A 180 -0.21 22.53 1.69
CA PRO A 180 -1.30 23.43 1.32
C PRO A 180 -1.95 23.06 -0.02
N GLU A 181 -1.14 22.73 -1.02
CA GLU A 181 -1.57 22.31 -2.35
C GLU A 181 -2.25 20.94 -2.30
N ALA A 182 -1.68 19.99 -1.53
CA ALA A 182 -2.26 18.67 -1.31
C ALA A 182 -3.67 18.77 -0.71
N ILE A 183 -3.85 19.59 0.33
CA ILE A 183 -5.15 19.84 0.97
C ILE A 183 -6.15 20.40 -0.03
N ALA A 184 -5.75 21.40 -0.81
CA ALA A 184 -6.63 22.02 -1.80
C ALA A 184 -7.07 21.03 -2.89
N ALA A 185 -6.14 20.22 -3.41
CA ALA A 185 -6.44 19.20 -4.42
C ALA A 185 -7.36 18.09 -3.88
N ALA A 186 -7.10 17.58 -2.67
CA ALA A 186 -7.96 16.58 -2.04
C ALA A 186 -9.37 17.12 -1.77
N GLN A 187 -9.49 18.35 -1.27
CA GLN A 187 -10.79 19.01 -1.07
C GLN A 187 -11.55 19.20 -2.40
N ALA A 188 -10.85 19.56 -3.47
CA ALA A 188 -11.45 19.65 -4.80
C ALA A 188 -11.97 18.28 -5.28
N ALA A 189 -11.20 17.20 -5.08
CA ALA A 189 -11.63 15.83 -5.39
C ALA A 189 -12.91 15.43 -4.64
N ILE A 190 -12.95 15.69 -3.32
CA ILE A 190 -14.12 15.40 -2.46
C ILE A 190 -15.31 16.27 -2.85
N GLY A 191 -15.09 17.55 -3.18
CA GLY A 191 -16.12 18.45 -3.66
C GLY A 191 -16.75 18.02 -4.99
N ALA A 192 -15.95 17.43 -5.88
CA ALA A 192 -16.42 16.89 -7.15
C ALA A 192 -17.14 15.53 -6.99
N ARG A 193 -16.63 14.64 -6.11
CA ARG A 193 -17.26 13.36 -5.78
C ARG A 193 -17.13 13.08 -4.28
N SER A 194 -18.24 13.23 -3.56
CA SER A 194 -18.26 13.09 -2.10
C SER A 194 -17.75 11.73 -1.63
N LEU A 195 -18.07 10.62 -2.30
CA LEU A 195 -17.44 9.33 -2.00
C LEU A 195 -16.09 9.22 -2.74
N ASN A 196 -15.02 9.66 -2.07
CA ASN A 196 -13.65 9.52 -2.55
C ASN A 196 -12.72 9.20 -1.37
N PRO A 197 -12.64 7.93 -0.95
CA PRO A 197 -11.89 7.56 0.24
C PRO A 197 -10.37 7.68 0.04
N TRP A 198 -9.86 7.72 -1.20
CA TRP A 198 -8.45 8.02 -1.47
C TRP A 198 -8.14 9.51 -1.30
N ALA A 199 -9.06 10.40 -1.68
CA ALA A 199 -8.91 11.82 -1.36
C ALA A 199 -9.00 12.08 0.16
N ASP A 200 -9.89 11.38 0.86
CA ASP A 200 -9.93 11.41 2.33
C ASP A 200 -8.58 10.97 2.93
N HIS A 201 -8.00 9.88 2.39
CA HIS A 201 -6.68 9.38 2.78
C HIS A 201 -5.58 10.43 2.60
N ALA A 202 -5.46 11.01 1.40
CA ALA A 202 -4.47 12.04 1.10
C ALA A 202 -4.61 13.27 2.02
N LEU A 203 -5.85 13.64 2.37
CA LEU A 203 -6.13 14.76 3.25
C LEU A 203 -5.72 14.48 4.70
N LEU A 204 -5.96 13.26 5.19
CA LEU A 204 -5.47 12.82 6.50
C LEU A 204 -3.94 12.87 6.58
N HIS A 205 -3.26 12.37 5.55
CA HIS A 205 -1.81 12.47 5.40
C HIS A 205 -1.31 13.93 5.44
N ALA A 206 -1.93 14.82 4.65
CA ALA A 206 -1.47 16.20 4.54
C ALA A 206 -1.57 16.98 5.86
N TRP A 207 -2.67 16.80 6.61
CA TRP A 207 -2.81 17.39 7.94
C TRP A 207 -1.90 16.73 8.97
N HIS A 208 -1.69 15.42 8.90
CA HIS A 208 -0.74 14.72 9.76
C HIS A 208 0.68 15.29 9.58
N ARG A 209 1.13 15.44 8.34
CA ARG A 209 2.45 16.01 8.01
C ARG A 209 2.58 17.47 8.44
N GLN A 210 1.49 18.25 8.37
CA GLN A 210 1.45 19.63 8.86
C GLN A 210 1.43 19.73 10.40
N GLY A 211 1.15 18.62 11.10
CA GLY A 211 0.99 18.57 12.56
C GLY A 211 -0.40 19.02 13.05
N ASP A 212 -1.38 19.18 12.15
CA ASP A 212 -2.75 19.58 12.48
C ASP A 212 -3.62 18.35 12.81
N LEU A 213 -3.25 17.65 13.90
CA LEU A 213 -3.83 16.35 14.27
C LEU A 213 -5.32 16.47 14.64
N ASP A 214 -5.71 17.56 15.31
CA ASP A 214 -7.10 17.80 15.70
C ASP A 214 -8.00 17.90 14.46
N ARG A 215 -7.57 18.65 13.43
CA ARG A 215 -8.32 18.78 12.19
C ARG A 215 -8.43 17.45 11.43
N ALA A 216 -7.36 16.67 11.41
CA ALA A 216 -7.38 15.35 10.80
C ALA A 216 -8.37 14.40 11.49
N LEU A 217 -8.44 14.43 12.83
CA LEU A 217 -9.37 13.61 13.60
C LEU A 217 -10.82 14.07 13.46
N ASP A 218 -11.08 15.38 13.49
CA ASP A 218 -12.40 15.94 13.25
C ASP A 218 -12.92 15.53 11.87
N TRP A 219 -12.07 15.59 10.85
CA TRP A 219 -12.41 15.11 9.52
C TRP A 219 -12.69 13.61 9.50
N ALA A 220 -11.79 12.79 10.07
CA ALA A 220 -12.01 11.35 10.14
C ALA A 220 -13.36 11.00 10.81
N GLY A 221 -13.73 11.72 11.87
CA GLY A 221 -15.03 11.60 12.53
C GLY A 221 -16.21 11.89 11.60
N GLN A 222 -16.14 12.97 10.83
CA GLN A 222 -17.17 13.36 9.86
C GLN A 222 -17.33 12.35 8.71
N ARG A 223 -16.22 11.74 8.29
CA ARG A 223 -16.15 10.87 7.10
C ARG A 223 -16.31 9.38 7.41
N ARG A 224 -16.25 9.00 8.69
CA ARG A 224 -16.32 7.60 9.14
C ARG A 224 -17.49 6.80 8.55
N ALA A 225 -18.65 7.45 8.43
CA ALA A 225 -19.85 6.84 7.86
C ALA A 225 -19.70 6.64 6.34
N SER A 226 -19.23 7.64 5.59
CA SER A 226 -19.05 7.50 4.13
C SER A 226 -18.09 6.37 3.73
N TRP A 227 -17.09 6.06 4.57
CA TRP A 227 -16.17 4.96 4.28
C TRP A 227 -16.82 3.57 4.34
N SER A 228 -18.04 3.41 4.87
CA SER A 228 -18.71 2.09 4.84
C SER A 228 -18.97 1.59 3.42
N GLU A 229 -19.08 2.51 2.46
CA GLU A 229 -19.28 2.20 1.04
C GLU A 229 -17.97 1.85 0.31
N ALA A 230 -16.80 2.15 0.90
CA ALA A 230 -15.51 1.79 0.33
C ALA A 230 -15.20 0.29 0.54
N LEU A 231 -14.25 -0.24 -0.24
CA LEU A 231 -13.74 -1.58 0.01
C LEU A 231 -13.10 -1.69 1.40
N PRO A 232 -13.13 -2.88 2.02
CA PRO A 232 -12.59 -3.08 3.37
C PRO A 232 -11.15 -2.57 3.53
N ALA A 233 -10.29 -2.77 2.52
CA ALA A 233 -8.92 -2.30 2.53
C ALA A 233 -8.80 -0.79 2.81
N MET A 234 -9.53 0.04 2.06
CA MET A 234 -9.45 1.50 2.22
C MET A 234 -10.22 1.99 3.44
N ARG A 235 -11.36 1.38 3.72
CA ARG A 235 -12.17 1.73 4.90
C ARG A 235 -11.38 1.53 6.19
N LEU A 236 -10.73 0.37 6.32
CA LEU A 236 -9.92 0.06 7.49
C LEU A 236 -8.69 0.96 7.54
N HIS A 237 -8.03 1.20 6.41
CA HIS A 237 -6.84 2.06 6.36
C HIS A 237 -7.12 3.52 6.78
N ASN A 238 -8.23 4.11 6.33
CA ASN A 238 -8.61 5.46 6.76
C ASN A 238 -8.97 5.53 8.25
N ARG A 239 -9.56 4.46 8.80
CA ARG A 239 -9.81 4.35 10.25
C ARG A 239 -8.54 4.09 11.04
N TRP A 240 -7.59 3.35 10.47
CA TRP A 240 -6.27 3.13 11.02
C TRP A 240 -5.51 4.45 11.16
N HIS A 241 -5.58 5.35 10.16
CA HIS A 241 -5.01 6.70 10.27
C HIS A 241 -5.54 7.47 11.48
N ALA A 242 -6.87 7.48 11.68
CA ALA A 242 -7.46 8.12 12.86
C ALA A 242 -6.97 7.50 14.19
N ALA A 243 -6.75 6.19 14.22
CA ALA A 243 -6.20 5.50 15.39
C ALA A 243 -4.73 5.86 15.62
N LEU A 244 -3.91 5.92 14.56
CA LEU A 244 -2.52 6.36 14.63
C LEU A 244 -2.42 7.79 15.18
N LEU A 245 -3.22 8.73 14.67
CA LEU A 245 -3.23 10.11 15.16
C LEU A 245 -3.55 10.18 16.66
N SER A 246 -4.48 9.34 17.14
CA SER A 246 -4.79 9.24 18.56
C SER A 246 -3.59 8.74 19.39
N LEU A 247 -2.82 7.79 18.87
CA LEU A 247 -1.59 7.31 19.53
C LEU A 247 -0.51 8.39 19.60
N GLU A 248 -0.35 9.18 18.54
CA GLU A 248 0.63 10.27 18.53
C GLU A 248 0.30 11.40 19.50
N MET A 249 -0.98 11.58 19.81
CA MET A 249 -1.45 12.50 20.86
C MET A 249 -1.40 11.90 22.26
N GLY A 250 -0.82 10.70 22.44
CA GLY A 250 -0.75 10.03 23.73
C GLY A 250 -2.11 9.51 24.24
N GLN A 251 -3.03 9.15 23.34
CA GLN A 251 -4.37 8.66 23.67
C GLN A 251 -4.57 7.21 23.19
N PRO A 252 -3.81 6.23 23.72
CA PRO A 252 -3.84 4.84 23.26
C PRO A 252 -5.22 4.18 23.38
N ASP A 253 -6.00 4.51 24.42
CA ASP A 253 -7.34 3.97 24.62
C ASP A 253 -8.29 4.27 23.45
N ARG A 254 -8.08 5.39 22.75
CA ARG A 254 -8.91 5.76 21.58
C ARG A 254 -8.55 4.98 20.32
N ALA A 255 -7.36 4.39 20.27
CA ALA A 255 -6.89 3.62 19.13
C ALA A 255 -7.31 2.14 19.20
N ILE A 256 -7.45 1.58 20.41
CA ILE A 256 -7.81 0.17 20.64
C ILE A 256 -9.08 -0.26 19.87
N PRO A 257 -10.18 0.52 19.83
CA PRO A 257 -11.38 0.12 19.09
C PRO A 257 -11.15 -0.15 17.60
N ALA A 258 -10.14 0.46 16.98
CA ALA A 258 -9.83 0.24 15.56
C ALA A 258 -9.26 -1.16 15.29
N LEU A 259 -8.52 -1.76 16.24
CA LEU A 259 -8.09 -3.17 16.15
C LEU A 259 -9.30 -4.10 16.07
N ALA A 260 -10.33 -3.79 16.86
CA ALA A 260 -11.59 -4.52 16.87
C ALA A 260 -12.46 -4.22 15.66
N GLU A 261 -11.98 -3.59 14.58
CA GLU A 261 -12.68 -3.49 13.30
C GLU A 261 -12.15 -4.47 12.25
N PHE A 262 -10.91 -4.92 12.39
CA PHE A 262 -10.36 -5.99 11.58
C PHE A 262 -11.12 -7.29 11.89
N ARG A 263 -11.53 -8.01 10.84
CA ARG A 263 -12.35 -9.24 10.91
C ARG A 263 -11.67 -10.42 10.22
N GLY A 264 -10.37 -10.30 9.92
CA GLY A 264 -9.64 -11.30 9.14
C GLY A 264 -9.76 -11.06 7.64
N GLU A 265 -9.85 -9.80 7.21
CA GLU A 265 -9.76 -9.44 5.80
C GLU A 265 -8.50 -10.08 5.15
N THR A 266 -8.67 -10.65 3.96
CA THR A 266 -7.65 -11.51 3.34
C THR A 266 -6.50 -10.75 2.67
N GLY A 267 -6.70 -9.48 2.35
CA GLY A 267 -5.67 -8.63 1.74
C GLY A 267 -4.54 -8.29 2.70
N THR A 268 -3.33 -8.11 2.18
CA THR A 268 -2.15 -7.82 3.01
C THR A 268 -2.27 -6.46 3.73
N GLY A 269 -2.80 -5.42 3.08
CA GLY A 269 -2.92 -4.07 3.66
C GLY A 269 -3.61 -4.04 5.05
N PRO A 270 -4.87 -4.51 5.17
CA PRO A 270 -5.56 -4.59 6.46
C PRO A 270 -4.82 -5.35 7.56
N LEU A 271 -4.10 -6.42 7.21
CA LEU A 271 -3.29 -7.16 8.16
C LEU A 271 -2.10 -6.32 8.65
N LEU A 272 -1.44 -5.58 7.75
CA LEU A 272 -0.37 -4.66 8.11
C LEU A 272 -0.88 -3.52 8.99
N ASP A 273 -2.07 -2.97 8.71
CA ASP A 273 -2.71 -1.94 9.55
C ASP A 273 -2.92 -2.46 10.98
N ALA A 274 -3.48 -3.67 11.14
CA ALA A 274 -3.69 -4.30 12.44
C ALA A 274 -2.37 -4.54 13.19
N ILE A 275 -1.34 -5.04 12.50
CA ILE A 275 -0.02 -5.27 13.08
C ILE A 275 0.65 -3.95 13.47
N ALA A 276 0.65 -2.94 12.60
CA ALA A 276 1.27 -1.64 12.86
C ALA A 276 0.64 -0.95 14.08
N LEU A 277 -0.69 -1.01 14.19
CA LEU A 277 -1.41 -0.42 15.31
C LEU A 277 -1.12 -1.16 16.63
N GLY A 278 -1.14 -2.50 16.62
CA GLY A 278 -0.77 -3.31 17.77
C GLY A 278 0.68 -3.10 18.20
N TRP A 279 1.58 -2.97 17.24
CA TRP A 279 3.00 -2.70 17.47
C TRP A 279 3.18 -1.34 18.15
N TRP A 280 2.51 -0.30 17.67
CA TRP A 280 2.58 1.01 18.31
C TRP A 280 2.04 0.99 19.75
N LEU A 281 0.94 0.28 20.00
CA LEU A 281 0.37 0.07 21.34
C LEU A 281 1.34 -0.66 22.27
N ASP A 282 2.04 -1.68 21.77
CA ASP A 282 3.10 -2.36 22.52
C ASP A 282 4.23 -1.39 22.92
N LEU A 283 4.64 -0.49 22.02
CA LEU A 283 5.65 0.53 22.29
C LEU A 283 5.16 1.65 23.22
N SER A 284 3.84 1.82 23.36
CA SER A 284 3.18 2.84 24.19
C SER A 284 2.73 2.29 25.55
N ALA A 285 3.31 1.17 26.00
CA ALA A 285 2.96 0.49 27.26
C ALA A 285 1.48 0.12 27.41
N ALA A 286 0.76 -0.08 26.29
CA ALA A 286 -0.64 -0.53 26.24
C ALA A 286 -0.77 -1.85 25.45
N PRO A 287 -0.03 -2.92 25.82
CA PRO A 287 0.02 -4.15 25.04
C PRO A 287 -1.34 -4.85 24.96
N GLN A 288 -1.60 -5.48 23.83
CA GLN A 288 -2.84 -6.24 23.58
C GLN A 288 -2.54 -7.74 23.66
N GLU A 289 -2.70 -8.32 24.86
CA GLU A 289 -2.18 -9.65 25.20
C GLU A 289 -2.55 -10.77 24.20
N THR A 290 -3.77 -10.75 23.67
CA THR A 290 -4.28 -11.81 22.78
C THR A 290 -4.18 -11.47 21.29
N LEU A 291 -3.81 -10.24 20.94
CA LEU A 291 -3.78 -9.77 19.55
C LEU A 291 -2.85 -10.62 18.70
N TRP A 292 -1.60 -10.79 19.15
CA TRP A 292 -0.57 -11.46 18.35
C TRP A 292 -0.93 -12.90 18.04
N SER A 293 -1.37 -13.67 19.04
CA SER A 293 -1.83 -15.05 18.82
C SER A 293 -3.01 -15.14 17.85
N SER A 294 -3.89 -14.15 17.80
CA SER A 294 -5.01 -14.12 16.86
C SER A 294 -4.59 -13.83 15.40
N LEU A 295 -3.47 -13.13 15.20
CA LEU A 295 -2.96 -12.76 13.87
C LEU A 295 -1.99 -13.81 13.29
N VAL A 296 -1.39 -14.66 14.14
CA VAL A 296 -0.44 -15.71 13.71
C VAL A 296 -0.95 -16.56 12.56
N PRO A 297 -2.18 -17.11 12.56
CA PRO A 297 -2.65 -17.95 11.45
C PRO A 297 -2.61 -17.23 10.10
N LEU A 298 -2.95 -15.93 10.07
CA LEU A 298 -2.89 -15.12 8.86
C LEU A 298 -1.43 -14.88 8.44
N VAL A 299 -0.52 -14.64 9.37
CA VAL A 299 0.90 -14.45 9.04
C VAL A 299 1.53 -15.76 8.54
N GLN A 300 1.16 -16.91 9.11
CA GLN A 300 1.66 -18.24 8.73
C GLN A 300 1.37 -18.59 7.26
N GLU A 301 0.22 -18.19 6.73
CA GLU A 301 -0.11 -18.35 5.31
C GLU A 301 0.80 -17.53 4.37
N ARG A 302 1.61 -16.62 4.92
CA ARG A 302 2.33 -15.58 4.17
C ARG A 302 3.84 -15.56 4.44
N LEU A 303 4.41 -16.52 5.16
CA LEU A 303 5.82 -16.49 5.59
C LEU A 303 6.83 -16.32 4.42
N CYS A 304 6.50 -16.89 3.25
CA CYS A 304 7.37 -16.85 2.06
C CYS A 304 6.87 -15.91 0.96
N LEU A 305 5.99 -14.95 1.31
CA LEU A 305 5.37 -14.02 0.36
C LEU A 305 5.90 -12.57 0.38
N PRO A 306 6.54 -12.02 1.44
CA PRO A 306 6.94 -10.62 1.45
C PRO A 306 7.84 -10.28 0.27
N LEU A 307 7.42 -9.29 -0.51
CA LEU A 307 8.19 -8.74 -1.64
C LEU A 307 9.19 -7.66 -1.20
N ILE A 308 8.93 -7.04 -0.04
CA ILE A 308 9.69 -5.89 0.47
C ILE A 308 9.96 -6.02 1.98
N PRO A 309 11.05 -5.44 2.49
CA PRO A 309 11.40 -5.48 3.91
C PRO A 309 10.31 -4.97 4.84
N PHE A 310 9.57 -3.94 4.44
CA PHE A 310 8.48 -3.37 5.24
C PHE A 310 7.42 -4.42 5.64
N ILE A 311 6.95 -5.23 4.69
CA ILE A 311 5.95 -6.29 4.96
C ILE A 311 6.58 -7.34 5.89
N ALA A 312 7.81 -7.75 5.62
CA ALA A 312 8.51 -8.73 6.44
C ALA A 312 8.73 -8.25 7.89
N CYS A 313 8.97 -6.95 8.11
CA CYS A 313 9.10 -6.39 9.47
C CYS A 313 7.81 -6.54 10.28
N HIS A 314 6.66 -6.29 9.67
CA HIS A 314 5.36 -6.46 10.34
C HIS A 314 5.15 -7.92 10.74
N TYR A 315 5.42 -8.86 9.83
CA TYR A 315 5.29 -10.28 10.14
C TYR A 315 6.29 -10.73 11.21
N ALA A 316 7.55 -10.26 11.15
CA ALA A 316 8.56 -10.55 12.15
C ALA A 316 8.16 -10.04 13.54
N TRP A 317 7.54 -8.86 13.62
CA TRP A 317 7.00 -8.33 14.87
C TRP A 317 5.90 -9.23 15.43
N CYS A 318 4.90 -9.56 14.61
CA CYS A 318 3.79 -10.42 15.02
C CYS A 318 4.26 -11.78 15.53
N LEU A 319 5.15 -12.46 14.79
CA LEU A 319 5.67 -13.78 15.14
C LEU A 319 6.53 -13.74 16.40
N GLY A 320 7.42 -12.74 16.50
CA GLY A 320 8.28 -12.56 17.67
C GLY A 320 7.48 -12.31 18.95
N ARG A 321 6.46 -11.44 18.87
CA ARG A 321 5.56 -11.15 20.00
C ARG A 321 4.66 -12.33 20.38
N ALA A 322 4.29 -13.18 19.42
CA ALA A 322 3.53 -14.41 19.66
C ALA A 322 4.41 -15.61 20.08
N GLY A 323 5.73 -15.45 20.17
CA GLY A 323 6.66 -16.54 20.51
C GLY A 323 6.82 -17.61 19.44
N GLN A 324 6.45 -17.34 18.19
CA GLN A 324 6.50 -18.29 17.06
C GLN A 324 7.90 -18.33 16.44
N GLN A 325 8.87 -18.88 17.17
CA GLN A 325 10.28 -18.85 16.77
C GLN A 325 10.57 -19.59 15.45
N GLN A 326 9.90 -20.73 15.22
CA GLN A 326 10.10 -21.52 14.00
C GLN A 326 9.58 -20.79 12.75
N ASP A 327 8.41 -20.17 12.86
CA ASP A 327 7.83 -19.37 11.78
C ASP A 327 8.64 -18.10 11.52
N LEU A 328 9.14 -17.45 12.57
CA LEU A 328 10.04 -16.31 12.45
C LEU A 328 11.32 -16.70 11.69
N GLU A 329 11.92 -17.85 11.99
CA GLU A 329 13.10 -18.32 11.26
C GLU A 329 12.77 -18.62 9.79
N THR A 330 11.60 -19.21 9.52
CA THR A 330 11.12 -19.46 8.14
C THR A 330 10.97 -18.16 7.34
N LEU A 331 10.40 -17.12 7.96
CA LEU A 331 10.32 -15.79 7.36
C LEU A 331 11.71 -15.19 7.10
N LEU A 332 12.64 -15.33 8.06
CA LEU A 332 14.01 -14.82 7.90
C LEU A 332 14.78 -15.57 6.80
N ASP A 333 14.59 -16.88 6.68
CA ASP A 333 15.16 -17.68 5.58
C ASP A 333 14.67 -17.19 4.21
N HIS A 334 13.37 -16.92 4.07
CA HIS A 334 12.83 -16.29 2.86
C HIS A 334 13.51 -14.93 2.58
N CYS A 335 13.66 -14.07 3.60
CA CYS A 335 14.32 -12.78 3.45
C CYS A 335 15.81 -12.92 3.03
N ARG A 336 16.51 -13.92 3.57
CA ARG A 336 17.89 -14.24 3.18
C ARG A 336 17.97 -14.68 1.72
N ASP A 337 17.01 -15.48 1.27
CA ASP A 337 16.93 -15.89 -0.13
C ASP A 337 16.64 -14.70 -1.05
N GLN A 338 15.71 -13.80 -0.68
CA GLN A 338 15.48 -12.55 -1.42
C GLN A 338 16.76 -11.70 -1.54
N ALA A 339 17.56 -11.59 -0.47
CA ALA A 339 18.82 -10.85 -0.51
C ALA A 339 19.88 -11.51 -1.41
N ARG A 340 19.87 -12.85 -1.54
CA ARG A 340 20.79 -13.62 -2.40
C ARG A 340 20.45 -13.54 -3.89
N VAL A 341 19.18 -13.32 -4.26
CA VAL A 341 18.77 -13.25 -5.67
C VAL A 341 19.58 -12.17 -6.40
N ALA A 342 20.22 -12.54 -7.51
CA ALA A 342 20.85 -11.57 -8.39
C ALA A 342 19.76 -10.76 -9.12
N GLY A 343 19.79 -9.44 -8.98
CA GLY A 343 18.80 -8.57 -9.60
C GLY A 343 18.76 -7.18 -8.97
N PRO A 344 18.17 -6.20 -9.68
CA PRO A 344 18.10 -4.81 -9.23
C PRO A 344 17.33 -4.66 -7.92
N GLU A 345 16.22 -5.37 -7.73
CA GLU A 345 15.39 -5.16 -6.52
C GLU A 345 16.03 -5.71 -5.26
N ALA A 346 16.59 -6.92 -5.32
CA ALA A 346 17.40 -7.44 -4.23
C ALA A 346 18.58 -6.50 -3.89
N GLY A 347 19.12 -5.79 -4.89
CA GLY A 347 20.19 -4.80 -4.68
C GLY A 347 19.71 -3.47 -4.14
N TRP A 348 18.45 -3.13 -4.36
CA TRP A 348 17.84 -1.88 -3.94
C TRP A 348 17.29 -1.97 -2.50
N CYS A 349 16.43 -2.95 -2.19
CA CYS A 349 15.77 -3.01 -0.89
C CYS A 349 16.29 -4.10 0.05
N TRP A 350 16.80 -5.23 -0.43
CA TRP A 350 17.16 -6.34 0.46
C TRP A 350 18.61 -6.33 0.94
N ARG A 351 19.59 -6.25 0.02
CA ARG A 351 21.02 -6.30 0.32
C ARG A 351 21.57 -5.10 1.10
N PRO A 352 21.15 -3.84 0.86
CA PRO A 352 21.77 -2.72 1.55
C PRO A 352 21.54 -2.72 3.06
N ALA A 353 20.30 -2.98 3.49
CA ALA A 353 19.93 -3.11 4.90
C ALA A 353 18.58 -3.78 5.16
N GLY A 354 17.80 -4.16 4.13
CA GLY A 354 16.47 -4.76 4.33
C GLY A 354 16.47 -6.03 5.14
N LEU A 355 17.40 -6.96 4.87
CA LEU A 355 17.55 -8.18 5.68
C LEU A 355 17.88 -7.84 7.15
N THR A 356 18.87 -6.97 7.36
CA THR A 356 19.30 -6.53 8.69
C THR A 356 18.16 -5.84 9.45
N LEU A 357 17.33 -5.06 8.77
CA LEU A 357 16.15 -4.43 9.35
C LEU A 357 15.17 -5.48 9.87
N VAL A 358 14.81 -6.49 9.07
CA VAL A 358 13.88 -7.55 9.48
C VAL A 358 14.46 -8.37 10.64
N GLU A 359 15.75 -8.69 10.61
CA GLU A 359 16.44 -9.39 11.70
C GLU A 359 16.42 -8.57 13.00
N ALA A 360 16.65 -7.26 12.91
CA ALA A 360 16.60 -6.34 14.06
C ALA A 360 15.20 -6.24 14.66
N ILE A 361 14.16 -6.12 13.81
CA ILE A 361 12.76 -6.06 14.24
C ILE A 361 12.34 -7.38 14.89
N GLY A 362 12.69 -8.53 14.29
CA GLY A 362 12.45 -9.84 14.90
C GLY A 362 13.14 -9.98 16.26
N ALA A 363 14.38 -9.52 16.39
CA ALA A 363 15.07 -9.49 17.68
C ALA A 363 14.36 -8.58 18.70
N ALA A 364 13.92 -7.39 18.30
CA ALA A 364 13.19 -6.47 19.16
C ALA A 364 11.88 -7.07 19.67
N ALA A 365 11.12 -7.69 18.77
CA ALA A 365 9.84 -8.35 19.08
C ALA A 365 10.00 -9.51 20.06
N CYS A 366 11.09 -10.27 19.98
CA CYS A 366 11.45 -11.33 20.94
C CYS A 366 12.05 -10.79 22.26
N GLY A 367 12.09 -9.48 22.48
CA GLY A 367 12.69 -8.87 23.68
C GLY A 367 14.22 -8.86 23.70
N ARG A 368 14.90 -9.23 22.62
CA ARG A 368 16.37 -9.23 22.49
C ARG A 368 16.89 -7.82 22.17
N ARG A 369 16.66 -6.88 23.09
CA ARG A 369 16.90 -5.44 22.90
C ARG A 369 18.33 -5.09 22.48
N ALA A 370 19.33 -5.70 23.10
CA ALA A 370 20.74 -5.43 22.80
C ALA A 370 21.09 -5.80 21.35
N THR A 371 20.71 -7.00 20.92
CA THR A 371 20.88 -7.47 19.53
C THR A 371 20.12 -6.60 18.55
N ALA A 372 18.88 -6.26 18.85
CA ALA A 372 18.07 -5.39 18.01
C ALA A 372 18.75 -4.03 17.79
N TRP A 373 19.28 -3.42 18.86
CA TRP A 373 19.98 -2.14 18.78
C TRP A 373 21.27 -2.22 17.95
N GLU A 374 22.09 -3.27 18.18
CA GLU A 374 23.34 -3.47 17.44
C GLU A 374 23.12 -3.57 15.93
N LEU A 375 22.01 -4.20 15.52
CA LEU A 375 21.63 -4.33 14.11
C LEU A 375 20.99 -3.05 13.56
N LEU A 376 20.12 -2.39 14.33
CA LEU A 376 19.28 -1.29 13.85
C LEU A 376 20.00 0.06 13.83
N ALA A 377 20.84 0.35 14.84
CA ALA A 377 21.48 1.66 14.98
C ALA A 377 22.34 2.08 13.76
N PRO A 378 23.13 1.19 13.13
CA PRO A 378 23.92 1.52 11.94
C PRO A 378 23.07 1.86 10.72
N ILE A 379 21.85 1.30 10.61
CA ILE A 379 20.99 1.39 9.42
C ILE A 379 19.79 2.32 9.60
N ARG A 380 19.66 3.03 10.72
CA ARG A 380 18.48 3.88 11.02
C ARG A 380 18.13 4.90 9.92
N GLY A 381 19.12 5.45 9.22
CA GLY A 381 18.90 6.40 8.10
C GLY A 381 18.43 5.73 6.80
N TRP A 382 18.34 4.40 6.78
CA TRP A 382 17.90 3.62 5.63
C TRP A 382 16.43 3.20 5.74
N ILE A 383 15.79 3.28 6.92
CA ILE A 383 14.44 2.75 7.20
C ILE A 383 13.41 3.12 6.12
N ASP A 384 13.43 4.35 5.61
CA ASP A 384 12.46 4.83 4.61
C ASP A 384 12.62 4.16 3.22
N HIS A 385 13.69 3.39 3.01
CA HIS A 385 13.93 2.56 1.81
C HIS A 385 13.29 1.16 1.92
N ALA A 386 12.76 0.79 3.09
CA ALA A 386 12.17 -0.54 3.32
C ALA A 386 10.92 -0.82 2.47
N GLY A 387 10.37 0.22 1.83
CA GLY A 387 9.10 0.19 1.15
C GLY A 387 7.93 0.52 2.07
N GLY A 388 6.71 0.49 1.53
CA GLY A 388 5.48 0.65 2.29
C GLY A 388 5.06 2.10 2.53
N SER A 389 4.08 2.26 3.42
CA SER A 389 3.51 3.54 3.82
C SER A 389 4.46 4.25 4.78
N ASP A 390 4.72 5.54 4.53
CA ASP A 390 5.54 6.39 5.41
C ASP A 390 4.90 6.52 6.80
N ALA A 391 3.57 6.69 6.86
CA ALA A 391 2.83 6.77 8.11
C ALA A 391 2.96 5.48 8.95
N GLN A 392 2.85 4.30 8.31
CA GLN A 392 3.07 3.02 9.00
C GLN A 392 4.53 2.82 9.39
N ALA A 393 5.48 3.21 8.53
CA ALA A 393 6.91 3.07 8.77
C ALA A 393 7.39 3.86 10.00
N ARG A 394 6.65 4.87 10.46
CA ARG A 394 6.92 5.56 11.73
C ARG A 394 7.03 4.62 12.94
N VAL A 395 6.39 3.45 12.94
CA VAL A 395 6.54 2.46 14.02
C VAL A 395 7.95 1.86 14.09
N LEU A 396 8.64 1.78 12.94
CA LEU A 396 10.05 1.37 12.86
C LEU A 396 10.94 2.43 13.53
N HIS A 397 10.71 3.71 13.21
CA HIS A 397 11.40 4.83 13.85
C HIS A 397 11.12 4.89 15.35
N GLN A 398 9.89 4.60 15.78
CA GLN A 398 9.55 4.54 17.20
C GLN A 398 10.22 3.36 17.92
N THR A 399 10.44 2.25 17.22
CA THR A 399 11.23 1.13 17.74
C THR A 399 12.69 1.52 17.98
N VAL A 400 13.31 2.26 17.05
CA VAL A 400 14.66 2.82 17.25
C VAL A 400 14.70 3.66 18.52
N ARG A 401 13.78 4.62 18.65
CA ARG A 401 13.69 5.52 19.81
C ARG A 401 13.51 4.73 21.12
N SER A 402 12.60 3.76 21.15
CA SER A 402 12.39 2.91 22.34
C SER A 402 13.68 2.20 22.77
N LEU A 403 14.46 1.67 21.83
CA LEU A 403 15.72 1.00 22.12
C LEU A 403 16.80 1.97 22.66
N GLU A 404 16.89 3.18 22.11
CA GLU A 404 17.82 4.23 22.57
C GLU A 404 17.59 4.61 24.03
N LEU A 405 16.34 4.86 24.40
CA LEU A 405 15.97 5.33 25.74
C LEU A 405 16.34 4.33 26.84
N THR A 406 16.13 3.04 26.59
CA THR A 406 16.49 1.98 27.55
C THR A 406 18.00 1.78 27.71
N ARG A 407 18.83 2.22 26.76
CA ARG A 407 20.30 2.19 26.91
C ARG A 407 20.82 3.32 27.80
N GLY A 408 20.12 4.43 27.86
CA GLY A 408 20.48 5.59 28.68
C GLY A 408 20.21 5.42 30.18
N GLY A 409 19.70 4.26 30.63
CA GLY A 409 19.32 4.03 32.02
C GLY A 409 18.05 4.77 32.45
N GLN A 410 17.28 5.32 31.50
CA GLN A 410 15.93 5.82 31.75
C GLN A 410 14.95 4.67 31.56
N ASP A 411 14.71 3.88 32.63
CA ASP A 411 13.64 2.88 32.73
C ASP A 411 12.23 3.53 32.82
N GLY A 412 12.05 4.65 32.14
CA GLY A 412 10.77 5.33 32.05
C GLY A 412 10.90 6.51 31.12
N LEU A 413 10.11 6.51 30.06
CA LEU A 413 9.77 7.69 29.28
C LEU A 413 8.33 7.52 28.77
N PRO A 414 7.67 8.65 28.51
CA PRO A 414 6.54 9.20 29.29
C PRO A 414 5.20 8.49 29.10
#